data_AF-A0A8H7XJ74-F1
#
_entry.id   AF-A0A8H7XJ74-F1
#
_cell.length_a   1.000
_cell.length_b   1.000
_cell.length_c   1.000
_cell.angle_alpha   90.00
_cell.angle_beta   90.00
_cell.angle_gamma   90.00
#
_symmetry.space_group_name_H-M   'P 1'
#
loop_
_entity.id
_entity.type
_entity.pdbx_description
1 polymer ?
#
loop_
_entity_poly.entity_id
_entity_poly.type
_entity_poly.pdbx_seq_one_letter_code
_entity_poly.pdbx_strand_id
1 'polypeptide(L)'
;MMLALSQARSANGTPCQLHIESTTEDTFNQQWLIKSVPGRCDVYTLQNIRTGTYLDLNNGLVANATQVQGWEGLSATGIAGAGMQKQQWHIGQLYNYVPYDIFKNDELT
;
A
#
# COMPACT_ATOMS: atom_id res chain seq x y z
N MET A 1 -6.12 14.06 -3.56
CA MET A 1 -4.74 13.56 -3.77
C MET A 1 -4.76 12.07 -3.50
N MET A 2 -4.04 11.27 -4.30
CA MET A 2 -3.93 9.82 -4.15
C MET A 2 -2.47 9.41 -3.97
N LEU A 3 -2.24 8.32 -3.23
CA LEU A 3 -0.93 7.68 -3.14
C LEU A 3 -0.58 7.04 -4.48
N ALA A 4 0.51 7.49 -5.09
CA ALA A 4 0.96 7.07 -6.41
C ALA A 4 2.40 6.54 -6.35
N LEU A 5 2.68 5.47 -7.10
CA LEU A 5 4.04 5.10 -7.46
C LEU A 5 4.54 6.02 -8.58
N SER A 6 5.64 6.73 -8.34
CA SER A 6 6.10 7.80 -9.23
C SER A 6 6.35 7.29 -10.65
N GLN A 7 5.69 7.93 -11.62
CA GLN A 7 5.77 7.61 -13.05
C GLN A 7 5.50 6.14 -13.40
N ALA A 8 4.82 5.38 -12.53
CA ALA A 8 4.55 3.96 -12.74
C ALA A 8 5.82 3.10 -12.96
N ARG A 9 6.97 3.48 -12.40
CA ARG A 9 8.24 2.77 -12.61
C ARG A 9 8.34 1.55 -11.70
N SER A 10 8.73 0.40 -12.26
CA SER A 10 8.93 -0.85 -11.52
C SER A 10 10.32 -1.00 -10.88
N ALA A 11 11.19 0.00 -11.02
CA ALA A 11 12.52 -0.06 -10.42
C ALA A 11 12.45 0.00 -8.89
N ASN A 12 13.23 -0.85 -8.22
CA ASN A 12 13.40 -0.78 -6.77
C ASN A 12 13.83 0.63 -6.34
N GLY A 13 13.18 1.15 -5.30
CA GLY A 13 13.45 2.49 -4.79
C GLY A 13 12.68 3.60 -5.51
N THR A 14 11.77 3.26 -6.44
CA THR A 14 10.89 4.26 -7.05
C THR A 14 10.06 4.95 -5.96
N PRO A 15 10.07 6.30 -5.85
CA PRO A 15 9.34 6.99 -4.79
C PRO A 15 7.83 6.77 -4.85
N CYS A 16 7.22 6.56 -3.69
CA CYS A 16 5.78 6.71 -3.51
C CYS A 16 5.49 8.14 -3.07
N GLN A 17 4.50 8.78 -3.70
CA GLN A 17 4.20 10.20 -3.52
C GLN A 17 2.70 10.46 -3.54
N LEU A 18 2.26 11.58 -2.99
CA LEU A 18 0.91 12.08 -3.23
C LEU A 18 0.87 12.76 -4.59
N HIS A 19 -0.11 12.40 -5.42
CA HIS A 19 -0.34 13.04 -6.71
C HIS A 19 -1.82 13.40 -6.88
N ILE A 20 -2.11 14.30 -7.82
CA ILE A 20 -3.50 14.58 -8.21
C ILE A 20 -4.08 13.28 -8.79
N GLU A 21 -5.36 13.03 -8.50
CA GLU A 21 -6.10 11.92 -9.10
C GLU A 21 -6.03 12.05 -10.63
N SER A 22 -5.52 11.02 -11.30
CA SER A 22 -5.55 10.99 -12.76
C SER A 22 -6.94 10.56 -13.20
N THR A 23 -7.55 11.28 -14.14
CA THR A 23 -8.87 10.93 -14.70
C THR A 23 -8.76 10.11 -16.00
N THR A 24 -7.56 9.60 -16.29
CA THR A 24 -7.29 8.77 -17.48
C THR A 24 -7.24 7.28 -17.10
N GLU A 25 -7.49 6.38 -18.05
CA GLU A 25 -7.46 4.93 -17.80
C GLU A 25 -6.08 4.41 -17.35
N ASP A 26 -4.99 5.18 -17.50
CA ASP A 26 -3.65 4.83 -17.03
C ASP A 26 -3.40 5.21 -15.54
N THR A 27 -4.40 4.99 -14.67
CA THR A 27 -4.31 5.26 -13.22
C THR A 27 -3.74 4.10 -12.41
N PHE A 28 -3.29 3.00 -13.04
CA PHE A 28 -2.88 1.81 -12.31
C PHE A 28 -1.69 2.04 -11.36
N ASN A 29 -0.93 3.13 -11.53
CA ASN A 29 0.11 3.52 -10.58
C ASN A 29 -0.42 4.16 -9.28
N GLN A 30 -1.71 4.50 -9.23
CA GLN A 30 -2.46 4.98 -8.05
C GLN A 30 -3.36 3.89 -7.44
N GLN A 31 -3.41 2.71 -8.05
CA GLN A 31 -4.20 1.57 -7.57
C GLN A 31 -3.32 0.55 -6.83
N TRP A 32 -3.83 0.06 -5.71
CA TRP A 32 -3.11 -0.82 -4.81
C TRP A 32 -3.97 -2.03 -4.43
N LEU A 33 -3.47 -3.23 -4.72
CA LEU A 33 -4.05 -4.48 -4.23
C LEU A 33 -3.64 -4.68 -2.77
N ILE A 34 -4.62 -4.63 -1.88
CA ILE A 34 -4.42 -4.82 -0.44
C ILE A 34 -4.65 -6.29 -0.10
N LYS A 35 -3.64 -6.95 0.48
CA LYS A 35 -3.73 -8.35 0.93
C LYS A 35 -3.38 -8.46 2.41
N SER A 36 -4.22 -9.13 3.19
CA SER A 36 -3.93 -9.42 4.60
C SER A 36 -2.71 -10.33 4.74
N VAL A 37 -1.95 -10.12 5.81
CA VAL A 37 -0.82 -10.99 6.19
C VAL A 37 -1.35 -12.10 7.11
N PRO A 38 -1.25 -13.39 6.73
CA PRO A 38 -1.72 -14.49 7.55
C PRO A 38 -1.12 -14.47 8.96
N GLY A 39 -1.96 -14.67 9.97
CA GLY A 39 -1.53 -14.68 11.38
C GLY A 39 -1.24 -13.30 11.99
N ARG A 40 -1.48 -12.19 11.28
CA ARG A 40 -1.33 -10.83 11.80
C ARG A 40 -2.61 -10.00 11.61
N CYS A 41 -3.27 -9.65 12.71
CA CYS A 41 -4.44 -8.77 12.69
C CYS A 41 -4.07 -7.37 12.19
N ASP A 42 -4.91 -6.81 11.32
CA ASP A 42 -4.79 -5.45 10.77
C ASP A 42 -3.47 -5.16 10.04
N VAL A 43 -2.74 -6.20 9.63
CA VAL A 43 -1.48 -6.07 8.86
C VAL A 43 -1.72 -6.48 7.42
N TYR A 44 -1.28 -5.61 6.51
CA TYR A 44 -1.50 -5.77 5.08
C TYR A 44 -0.23 -5.53 4.28
N THR A 45 -0.20 -6.09 3.08
CA THR A 45 0.70 -5.67 2.00
C THR A 45 -0.09 -4.86 0.99
N LEU A 46 0.56 -3.89 0.34
CA LEU A 46 -0.03 -3.09 -0.74
C LEU A 46 0.81 -3.28 -1.98
N GLN A 47 0.27 -3.98 -2.97
CA GLN A 47 0.94 -4.22 -4.25
C GLN A 47 0.40 -3.23 -5.29
N ASN A 48 1.27 -2.46 -5.93
CA ASN A 48 0.90 -1.57 -7.00
C ASN A 48 0.39 -2.37 -8.21
N ILE A 49 -0.81 -2.09 -8.70
CA ILE A 49 -1.44 -2.86 -9.79
C ILE A 49 -0.63 -2.78 -11.09
N ARG A 50 -0.06 -1.61 -11.40
CA ARG A 50 0.68 -1.39 -12.66
C ARG A 50 2.00 -2.14 -12.72
N THR A 51 2.73 -2.19 -11.60
CA THR A 51 4.13 -2.65 -11.60
C THR A 51 4.34 -3.98 -10.88
N GLY A 52 3.40 -4.42 -10.05
CA GLY A 52 3.57 -5.58 -9.19
C GLY A 52 4.54 -5.37 -8.02
N THR A 53 5.13 -4.18 -7.86
CA THR A 53 5.98 -3.82 -6.72
C THR A 53 5.13 -3.49 -5.48
N TYR A 54 5.74 -3.53 -4.30
CA TYR A 54 5.07 -3.34 -3.03
C TYR A 54 5.44 -2.01 -2.38
N LEU A 55 4.50 -1.45 -1.62
CA LEU A 55 4.75 -0.31 -0.74
C LEU A 55 5.76 -0.73 0.33
N ASP A 56 6.91 -0.06 0.34
CA ASP A 56 8.10 -0.43 1.11
C ASP A 56 8.63 0.79 1.87
N LEU A 57 8.97 0.62 3.14
CA LEU A 57 9.70 1.60 3.93
C LEU A 57 11.21 1.35 3.76
N ASN A 58 11.94 2.33 3.24
CA ASN A 58 13.34 2.14 2.89
C ASN A 58 14.17 1.61 4.08
N ASN A 59 14.73 0.41 3.90
CA ASN A 59 15.46 -0.36 4.91
C ASN A 59 14.72 -0.59 6.25
N GLY A 60 13.41 -0.35 6.32
CA GLY A 60 12.63 -0.43 7.54
C GLY A 60 13.06 0.56 8.63
N LEU A 61 13.70 1.68 8.26
CA LEU A 61 14.23 2.65 9.22
C LEU A 61 13.11 3.44 9.89
N VAL A 62 13.23 3.62 11.21
CA VAL A 62 12.29 4.43 12.03
C VAL A 62 12.62 5.92 12.02
N ALA A 63 13.64 6.35 11.27
CA ALA A 63 14.03 7.74 11.18
C ALA A 63 12.96 8.57 10.47
N ASN A 64 12.75 9.80 10.93
CA ASN A 64 11.85 10.74 10.25
C ASN A 64 12.27 10.94 8.79
N ALA A 65 11.28 11.12 7.92
CA ALA A 65 11.47 11.26 6.48
C ALA A 65 12.15 10.06 5.79
N THR A 66 12.19 8.88 6.43
CA THR A 66 12.54 7.64 5.73
C THR A 66 11.61 7.46 4.53
N GLN A 67 12.22 7.25 3.36
CA GLN A 67 11.50 7.19 2.10
C GLN A 67 10.53 6.01 2.08
N VAL A 68 9.31 6.27 1.58
CA VAL A 68 8.37 5.23 1.16
C VAL A 68 8.52 5.03 -0.35
N GLN A 69 8.67 3.78 -0.79
CA GLN A 69 9.08 3.43 -2.14
C GLN A 69 8.34 2.19 -2.66
N GLY A 70 8.40 1.97 -3.97
CA GLY A 70 8.10 0.69 -4.59
C GLY A 70 9.34 -0.21 -4.55
N TRP A 71 9.15 -1.45 -4.13
CA TRP A 71 10.21 -2.46 -4.15
C TRP A 71 9.66 -3.81 -4.57
N GLU A 72 10.47 -4.65 -5.20
CA GLU A 72 10.08 -6.02 -5.53
C GLU A 72 9.63 -6.78 -4.27
N GLY A 73 8.60 -7.62 -4.44
CA GLY A 73 8.10 -8.45 -3.36
C GLY A 73 9.10 -9.54 -3.03
N LEU A 74 9.44 -9.69 -1.74
CA LEU A 74 10.17 -10.87 -1.26
C LEU A 74 9.20 -12.05 -1.25
N SER A 75 9.11 -12.74 -2.37
CA SER A 75 8.21 -13.87 -2.57
C SER A 75 8.47 -14.99 -1.55
N ALA A 76 7.42 -15.34 -0.80
CA ALA A 76 7.02 -16.72 -0.53
C ALA A 76 8.02 -17.73 0.07
N THR A 77 9.13 -17.33 0.72
CA THR A 77 10.04 -18.28 1.39
C THR A 77 9.71 -18.55 2.86
N GLY A 78 8.56 -18.08 3.36
CA GLY A 78 8.06 -18.47 4.68
C GLY A 78 8.85 -17.95 5.89
N ILE A 79 9.92 -17.17 5.68
CA ILE A 79 10.64 -16.53 6.77
C ILE A 79 10.07 -15.12 6.96
N ALA A 80 9.19 -14.99 7.95
CA ALA A 80 8.81 -13.72 8.55
C ALA A 80 10.04 -13.08 9.25
N GLY A 81 11.05 -12.70 8.48
CA GLY A 81 12.22 -11.97 8.95
C GLY A 81 12.05 -10.46 8.79
N ALA A 82 12.97 -9.69 9.37
CA ALA A 82 13.02 -8.22 9.29
C ALA A 82 12.91 -7.68 7.84
N GLY A 83 13.32 -8.47 6.84
CA GLY A 83 13.20 -8.13 5.42
C GLY A 83 11.77 -7.93 4.90
N MET A 84 10.77 -8.60 5.47
CA MET A 84 9.36 -8.45 5.06
C MET A 84 8.61 -7.36 5.86
N GLN A 85 9.08 -7.02 7.06
CA GLN A 85 8.39 -6.05 7.91
C GLN A 85 8.29 -4.67 7.26
N LYS A 86 9.26 -4.29 6.43
CA LYS A 86 9.25 -3.03 5.68
C LYS A 86 8.16 -2.94 4.59
N GLN A 87 7.52 -4.05 4.23
CA GLN A 87 6.40 -4.11 3.28
C GLN A 87 5.06 -4.46 3.95
N GLN A 88 5.03 -4.54 5.28
CA GLN A 88 3.86 -4.88 6.08
C GLN A 88 3.37 -3.65 6.84
N TRP A 89 2.13 -3.28 6.60
CA TRP A 89 1.54 -2.04 7.10
C TRP A 89 0.38 -2.34 8.02
N HIS A 90 0.43 -1.82 9.24
CA HIS A 90 -0.74 -1.79 10.11
C HIS A 90 -1.72 -0.75 9.56
N ILE A 91 -2.90 -1.19 9.10
CA ILE A 91 -3.96 -0.32 8.59
C ILE A 91 -5.19 -0.53 9.47
N GLY A 92 -5.52 0.50 10.24
CA GLY A 92 -6.69 0.53 11.10
C GLY A 92 -7.43 1.84 10.97
N GLN A 93 -8.65 1.88 11.49
CA GLN A 93 -9.37 3.14 11.61
C GLN A 93 -8.69 4.01 12.67
N LEU A 94 -8.50 5.29 12.35
CA LEU A 94 -8.23 6.28 13.38
C LEU A 94 -9.54 6.46 14.16
N TYR A 95 -9.52 6.18 15.47
CA TYR A 95 -10.65 6.45 16.36
C TYR A 95 -11.08 7.91 16.15
N ASN A 96 -12.31 8.10 15.64
CA ASN A 96 -13.01 9.36 15.31
C ASN A 96 -13.28 9.68 13.82
N TYR A 97 -13.10 8.75 12.88
CA TYR A 97 -13.72 8.89 11.54
C TYR A 97 -15.03 8.11 11.47
N VAL A 98 -16.15 8.80 11.28
CA VAL A 98 -17.43 8.18 10.87
C VAL A 98 -17.54 8.39 9.36
N PRO A 99 -17.17 7.41 8.51
CA PRO A 99 -17.44 7.52 7.09
C PRO A 99 -18.96 7.58 6.89
N TYR A 100 -19.42 8.47 6.01
CA TYR A 100 -20.70 8.26 5.36
C TYR A 100 -20.58 6.93 4.61
N ASP A 101 -21.32 5.92 5.05
CA ASP A 101 -21.23 4.55 4.56
C ASP A 101 -21.68 4.51 3.09
N ILE A 102 -20.75 4.63 2.14
CA ILE A 102 -21.02 4.52 0.69
C ILE A 102 -21.33 3.08 0.24
N PHE A 103 -21.31 2.12 1.18
CA PHE A 103 -21.62 0.71 0.93
C PHE A 103 -22.83 0.19 1.72
N LYS A 104 -23.62 1.07 2.36
CA LYS A 104 -24.93 0.68 2.88
C LYS A 104 -26.03 1.23 2.00
N ASN A 105 -26.24 0.59 0.85
CA ASN A 105 -27.55 0.56 0.25
C ASN A 105 -28.03 -0.88 0.19
N ASP A 106 -29.31 -1.02 0.54
CA ASP A 106 -30.21 -2.14 0.32
C ASP A 106 -30.05 -3.35 1.23
N GLU A 107 -30.58 -3.24 2.45
CA GLU A 107 -31.71 -4.10 2.85
C GLU A 107 -32.70 -3.27 3.69
N LEU A 108 -33.63 -2.61 2.99
CA LEU A 108 -34.89 -2.15 3.57
C LEU A 108 -35.87 -3.34 3.53
N THR A 109 -36.32 -3.75 4.72
CA THR A 109 -37.54 -4.52 5.07
C THR A 109 -37.94 -5.71 4.21
#